data_AF-A0A7Y2DKJ4-F1
#
_entry.id   AF-A0A7Y2DKJ4-F1
#
_cell.length_a   1.000
_cell.length_b   1.000
_cell.length_c   1.000
_cell.angle_alpha   90.00
_cell.angle_beta   90.00
_cell.angle_gamma   90.00
#
_symmetry.space_group_name_H-M   'P 1'
#
loop_
_entity.id
_entity.type
_entity.pdbx_description
1 polymer ?
#
loop_
_entity_poly.entity_id
_entity_poly.type
_entity_poly.pdbx_seq_one_letter_code
_entity_poly.pdbx_strand_id
1 'polypeptide(L)'
;MIQRYRIHLLVGFFGGALGFSLGMIGFGDFGELNRMFTFQDLRMFFTFAGGVALAGAGFLLFTKDRPKGAPIHRGVVPGAVLFGAGWAISGGCPSIPIVQLGTGYLPAAVTMVGIGVGMRGYRVMNARYFHFDSGACSV
;
A
#
# COMPACT_ATOMS: atom_id res chain seq x y z
N MET A 1 22.32 3.59 19.50
CA MET A 1 22.58 4.15 18.14
C MET A 1 22.78 3.05 17.09
N ILE A 2 23.65 2.06 17.33
CA ILE A 2 23.95 0.93 16.40
C ILE A 2 22.70 0.10 16.01
N GLN A 3 21.80 -0.17 16.95
CA GLN A 3 20.55 -0.91 16.68
C GLN A 3 19.65 -0.21 15.66
N ARG A 4 19.56 1.13 15.72
CA ARG A 4 18.70 1.94 14.85
C ARG A 4 19.25 1.97 13.41
N TYR A 5 20.57 2.03 13.25
CA TYR A 5 21.21 1.95 11.93
C TYR A 5 21.03 0.57 11.26
N ARG A 6 21.15 -0.52 12.05
CA ARG A 6 20.88 -1.88 11.56
C ARG A 6 19.43 -2.06 11.12
N ILE A 7 18.49 -1.47 11.85
CA ILE A 7 17.06 -1.50 11.47
C ILE A 7 16.83 -0.73 10.17
N HIS A 8 17.38 0.48 10.02
CA HIS A 8 17.24 1.24 8.78
C HIS A 8 17.87 0.52 7.57
N LEU A 9 19.02 -0.12 7.75
CA LEU A 9 19.66 -0.94 6.70
C LEU A 9 18.83 -2.17 6.34
N LEU A 10 18.27 -2.89 7.33
CA LEU A 10 17.40 -4.04 7.08
C LEU A 10 16.12 -3.62 6.36
N VAL A 11 15.47 -2.53 6.79
CA VAL A 11 14.27 -2.00 6.14
C VAL A 11 14.57 -1.56 4.71
N GLY A 12 15.69 -0.88 4.48
CA GLY A 12 16.14 -0.51 3.14
C GLY A 12 16.41 -1.72 2.25
N PHE A 13 17.04 -2.76 2.79
CA PHE A 13 17.32 -4.00 2.05
C PHE A 13 16.03 -4.75 1.68
N PHE A 14 15.13 -4.99 2.64
CA PHE A 14 13.86 -5.66 2.38
C PHE A 14 12.94 -4.85 1.47
N GLY A 15 12.89 -3.52 1.64
CA GLY A 15 12.14 -2.62 0.77
C GLY A 15 12.69 -2.60 -0.66
N GLY A 16 14.02 -2.58 -0.80
CA GLY A 16 14.71 -2.69 -2.08
C GLY A 16 14.46 -4.04 -2.77
N ALA A 17 14.53 -5.15 -2.03
CA ALA A 17 14.24 -6.49 -2.54
C ALA A 17 12.78 -6.64 -3.00
N LEU A 18 11.83 -6.09 -2.24
CA LEU A 18 10.42 -6.03 -2.63
C LEU A 18 10.25 -5.21 -3.92
N GLY A 19 10.85 -4.02 -3.98
CA GLY A 19 10.77 -3.15 -5.15
C GLY A 19 11.40 -3.76 -6.40
N PHE A 20 12.56 -4.42 -6.25
CA PHE A 20 13.21 -5.16 -7.33
C PHE A 20 12.34 -6.32 -7.83
N SER A 21 11.74 -7.08 -6.92
CA SER A 21 10.84 -8.18 -7.28
C SER A 21 9.62 -7.67 -8.04
N LEU A 22 9.00 -6.59 -7.59
CA LEU A 22 7.84 -5.97 -8.25
C LEU A 22 8.20 -5.40 -9.63
N GLY A 23 9.38 -4.79 -9.76
CA GLY A 23 9.91 -4.30 -11.03
C GLY A 23 10.14 -5.44 -12.04
N MET A 24 10.69 -6.57 -11.58
CA MET A 24 10.92 -7.77 -12.42
C MET A 24 9.63 -8.48 -12.83
N ILE A 25 8.57 -8.40 -12.03
CA ILE A 25 7.27 -9.03 -12.33
C ILE A 25 6.48 -8.21 -13.38
N GLY A 26 6.80 -6.93 -13.59
CA GLY A 26 6.07 -6.06 -14.52
C GLY A 26 4.80 -5.45 -13.92
N PHE A 27 4.64 -5.50 -12.60
CA PHE A 27 3.51 -4.90 -11.88
C PHE A 27 3.41 -3.37 -12.03
N GLY A 28 4.41 -2.73 -12.66
CA GLY A 28 4.44 -1.31 -12.94
C GLY A 28 3.64 -0.87 -14.17
N ASP A 29 3.03 -1.77 -14.94
CA ASP A 29 2.22 -1.42 -16.12
C ASP A 29 0.71 -1.49 -15.84
N PHE A 30 -0.01 -0.43 -16.20
CA PHE A 30 -1.47 -0.35 -16.04
C PHE A 30 -2.22 -1.43 -16.84
N GLY A 31 -1.72 -1.77 -18.03
CA GLY A 31 -2.32 -2.76 -18.92
C GLY A 31 -2.27 -4.16 -18.33
N GLU A 32 -1.18 -4.54 -17.67
CA GLU A 32 -1.05 -5.86 -17.06
C GLU A 32 -1.90 -5.99 -15.78
N LEU A 33 -2.02 -4.91 -15.00
CA LEU A 33 -2.97 -4.83 -13.89
C LEU A 33 -4.42 -4.94 -14.34
N ASN A 34 -4.80 -4.28 -15.44
CA ASN A 34 -6.14 -4.41 -16.00
C ASN A 34 -6.43 -5.84 -16.49
N ARG A 35 -5.45 -6.50 -17.11
CA ARG A 35 -5.54 -7.92 -17.52
C ARG A 35 -5.70 -8.87 -16.34
N MET A 36 -5.09 -8.54 -15.19
CA MET A 36 -5.30 -9.29 -13.96
C MET A 36 -6.76 -9.18 -13.47
N PHE A 37 -7.33 -7.97 -13.44
CA PHE A 37 -8.72 -7.75 -13.01
C PHE A 37 -9.77 -8.28 -14.00
N THR A 38 -9.42 -8.36 -15.28
CA THR A 38 -10.27 -8.96 -16.34
C THR A 38 -10.06 -10.47 -16.47
N PHE A 39 -9.28 -11.10 -15.58
CA PHE A 39 -8.96 -12.52 -15.56
C PHE A 39 -8.32 -13.05 -16.87
N GLN A 40 -7.74 -12.15 -17.67
CA GLN A 40 -6.99 -12.51 -18.88
C GLN A 40 -5.61 -13.07 -18.52
N ASP A 41 -5.04 -12.64 -17.40
CA ASP A 41 -3.72 -13.08 -16.94
C ASP A 41 -3.77 -13.74 -15.55
N LEU A 42 -3.96 -15.06 -15.55
CA LEU A 42 -4.00 -15.89 -14.34
C LEU A 42 -2.64 -15.92 -13.61
N ARG A 43 -1.53 -15.68 -14.32
CA ARG A 43 -0.19 -15.71 -13.72
C ARG A 43 -0.03 -14.60 -12.70
N MET A 44 -0.37 -13.37 -13.06
CA MET A 44 -0.30 -12.22 -12.13
C MET A 44 -1.27 -12.37 -10.97
N PHE A 45 -2.48 -12.89 -11.23
CA PHE A 45 -3.48 -13.15 -10.20
C PHE A 45 -2.97 -14.14 -9.14
N PHE A 46 -2.43 -15.30 -9.55
CA PHE A 46 -1.88 -16.27 -8.61
C PHE A 46 -0.63 -15.77 -7.90
N THR A 47 0.19 -14.94 -8.55
CA THR A 47 1.36 -14.32 -7.92
C THR A 47 0.93 -13.38 -6.79
N PHE A 48 -0.08 -12.55 -7.04
CA PHE A 48 -0.65 -11.67 -6.02
C PHE A 48 -1.33 -12.46 -4.88
N ALA A 49 -2.22 -13.40 -5.22
CA ALA A 49 -2.93 -14.22 -4.24
C ALA A 49 -1.97 -15.06 -3.39
N GLY A 50 -0.95 -15.65 -4.01
CA GLY A 50 0.11 -16.38 -3.33
C GLY A 50 0.93 -15.49 -2.41
N GLY A 51 1.30 -14.28 -2.86
CA GLY A 51 1.99 -13.29 -2.02
C GLY A 51 1.19 -12.89 -0.78
N VAL A 52 -0.11 -12.62 -0.95
CA VAL A 52 -1.03 -12.30 0.17
C VAL A 52 -1.18 -13.50 1.11
N ALA A 53 -1.34 -14.70 0.58
CA ALA A 53 -1.46 -15.92 1.37
C ALA A 53 -0.18 -16.21 2.17
N LEU A 54 1.00 -16.06 1.55
CA LEU A 54 2.29 -16.24 2.23
C LEU A 54 2.53 -15.17 3.29
N ALA A 55 2.21 -13.90 3.00
CA ALA A 55 2.31 -12.83 3.98
C ALA A 55 1.36 -13.09 5.16
N GLY A 56 0.10 -13.47 4.88
CA GLY A 56 -0.88 -13.84 5.89
C GLY A 56 -0.44 -15.02 6.75
N ALA A 57 0.04 -16.09 6.12
CA ALA A 57 0.61 -17.24 6.82
C ALA A 57 1.83 -16.86 7.67
N GLY A 58 2.72 -16.01 7.15
CA GLY A 58 3.85 -15.48 7.89
C GLY A 58 3.43 -14.72 9.15
N PHE A 59 2.45 -13.82 9.04
CA PHE A 59 1.91 -13.12 10.20
C PHE A 59 1.23 -14.08 11.19
N LEU A 60 0.51 -15.09 10.72
CA LEU A 60 -0.13 -16.08 11.60
C LEU A 60 0.90 -16.97 12.32
N LEU A 61 2.01 -17.32 11.67
CA LEU A 61 3.02 -18.23 12.19
C LEU A 61 4.02 -17.53 13.12
N PHE A 62 4.45 -16.31 12.78
CA PHE A 62 5.52 -15.60 13.48
C PHE A 62 5.03 -14.56 14.50
N THR A 63 3.76 -14.15 14.45
CA THR A 63 3.27 -13.13 15.38
C THR A 63 2.65 -13.77 16.61
N LYS A 64 3.37 -13.73 17.73
CA LYS A 64 2.89 -14.20 19.05
C LYS A 64 1.76 -13.31 19.59
N ASP A 65 1.84 -12.00 19.32
CA ASP A 65 0.80 -11.01 19.62
C ASP A 65 0.07 -10.65 18.33
N ARG A 66 -1.14 -11.18 18.13
CA ARG A 66 -1.94 -10.76 16.97
C ARG A 66 -2.06 -9.24 16.98
N PRO A 67 -1.75 -8.53 15.88
CA PRO A 67 -1.94 -7.11 15.83
C PRO A 67 -3.41 -6.84 16.14
N LYS A 68 -3.69 -6.21 17.29
CA LYS A 68 -5.03 -5.72 17.60
C LYS A 68 -5.37 -4.79 16.45
N GLY A 69 -6.30 -5.21 15.59
CA GLY A 69 -6.70 -4.42 14.44
C GLY A 69 -7.03 -3.00 14.89
N ALA A 70 -6.72 -2.01 14.05
CA ALA A 70 -7.09 -0.64 14.33
C ALA A 70 -8.60 -0.59 14.67
N PRO A 71 -9.01 0.17 15.69
CA PRO A 71 -10.41 0.21 16.11
C PRO A 71 -11.30 0.54 14.92
N ILE A 72 -12.30 -0.31 14.66
CA ILE A 72 -13.21 -0.15 13.53
C ILE A 72 -14.11 1.05 13.82
N HIS A 73 -13.81 2.18 13.17
CA HIS A 73 -14.60 3.41 13.26
C HIS A 73 -15.57 3.53 12.07
N ARG A 74 -16.63 4.34 12.23
CA ARG A 74 -17.64 4.56 11.16
C ARG A 74 -17.04 5.12 9.86
N GLY A 75 -15.90 5.82 9.96
CA GLY A 75 -15.14 6.31 8.80
C GLY A 75 -14.39 5.24 7.98
N VAL A 76 -14.27 3.99 8.47
CA VAL A 76 -13.51 2.93 7.76
C VAL A 76 -14.20 2.57 6.45
N VAL A 77 -15.52 2.41 6.43
CA VAL A 77 -16.27 2.00 5.23
C VAL A 77 -16.13 3.03 4.09
N PRO A 78 -16.48 4.33 4.28
CA PRO A 78 -16.32 5.31 3.21
C PRO A 78 -14.85 5.50 2.83
N GLY A 79 -13.92 5.44 3.79
CA GLY A 79 -12.48 5.53 3.52
C GLY A 79 -11.96 4.36 2.67
N ALA A 80 -12.38 3.13 2.98
CA ALA A 80 -11.99 1.93 2.24
C ALA A 80 -12.54 1.94 0.82
N VAL A 81 -13.79 2.41 0.63
CA VAL A 81 -14.38 2.56 -0.71
C VAL A 81 -13.61 3.62 -1.51
N LEU A 82 -13.32 4.78 -0.94
CA LEU A 82 -12.59 5.85 -1.63
C LEU A 82 -11.16 5.43 -1.99
N PHE A 83 -10.49 4.74 -1.05
CA PHE A 83 -9.16 4.19 -1.26
C PHE A 83 -9.15 3.13 -2.36
N GLY A 84 -10.05 2.13 -2.27
CA GLY A 84 -10.17 1.07 -3.27
C GLY A 84 -10.54 1.61 -4.67
N ALA A 85 -11.49 2.53 -4.76
CA ALA A 85 -11.85 3.20 -6.01
C ALA A 85 -10.68 3.98 -6.60
N GLY A 86 -9.93 4.70 -5.76
CA GLY A 86 -8.71 5.42 -6.16
C GLY A 86 -7.68 4.50 -6.79
N TRP A 87 -7.40 3.33 -6.19
CA TRP A 87 -6.48 2.34 -6.75
C TRP A 87 -6.99 1.68 -8.02
N ALA A 88 -8.29 1.40 -8.11
CA ALA A 88 -8.89 0.85 -9.32
C ALA A 88 -8.76 1.82 -10.51
N ILE A 89 -8.94 3.13 -10.28
CA ILE A 89 -8.80 4.17 -11.32
C ILE A 89 -7.34 4.38 -11.69
N SER A 90 -6.44 4.44 -10.70
CA SER A 90 -5.01 4.64 -10.95
C SER A 90 -4.30 3.37 -11.43
N GLY A 91 -4.99 2.22 -11.42
CA GLY A 91 -4.48 0.91 -11.83
C GLY A 91 -3.15 0.57 -11.19
N GLY A 92 -3.01 0.87 -9.91
CA GLY A 92 -1.81 0.63 -9.12
C GLY A 92 -2.14 -0.07 -7.81
N CYS A 93 -1.14 -0.71 -7.21
CA CYS A 93 -1.17 -1.08 -5.81
C CYS A 93 -0.32 -0.07 -5.00
N PRO A 94 -0.46 0.04 -3.67
CA PRO A 94 0.26 1.02 -2.86
C PRO A 94 1.78 1.01 -3.01
N SER A 95 2.36 -0.12 -3.41
CA SER A 95 3.79 -0.21 -3.70
C SER A 95 4.20 0.25 -5.10
N ILE A 96 3.30 0.30 -6.09
CA ILE A 96 3.66 0.66 -7.48
C ILE A 96 4.18 2.08 -7.60
N PRO A 97 3.53 3.13 -7.05
CA PRO A 97 4.05 4.49 -7.16
C PRO A 97 5.43 4.64 -6.53
N ILE A 98 5.71 3.90 -5.45
CA ILE A 98 6.99 3.92 -4.76
C ILE A 98 8.08 3.26 -5.62
N VAL A 99 7.77 2.14 -6.26
CA VAL A 99 8.71 1.43 -7.14
C VAL A 99 8.94 2.19 -8.44
N GLN A 100 7.88 2.72 -9.07
CA GLN A 100 7.96 3.50 -10.31
C GLN A 100 8.71 4.82 -10.13
N LEU A 101 8.64 5.44 -8.95
CA LEU A 101 9.50 6.58 -8.62
C LEU A 101 10.98 6.19 -8.60
N GLY A 102 11.31 4.99 -8.13
CA GLY A 102 12.66 4.43 -8.18
C GLY A 102 13.15 4.16 -9.61
N THR A 103 12.24 3.89 -10.55
CA THR A 103 12.56 3.65 -11.97
C THR A 103 12.52 4.91 -12.84
N GLY A 104 12.27 6.09 -12.26
CA GLY A 104 12.26 7.37 -12.99
C GLY A 104 11.00 7.63 -13.81
N TYR A 105 9.87 6.97 -13.51
CA TYR A 105 8.63 7.11 -14.27
C TYR A 105 7.88 8.39 -13.84
N LEU A 106 7.77 9.37 -14.75
CA LEU A 106 7.09 10.67 -14.56
C LEU A 106 5.67 10.58 -13.94
N PRO A 107 4.80 9.63 -14.36
CA PRO A 107 3.47 9.45 -13.75
C PRO A 107 3.49 9.14 -12.26
N ALA A 108 4.54 8.50 -11.75
CA ALA A 108 4.64 8.12 -10.35
C ALA A 108 4.78 9.33 -9.42
N ALA A 109 5.43 10.40 -9.89
CA ALA A 109 5.51 11.66 -9.17
C ALA A 109 4.14 12.30 -8.99
N VAL A 110 3.29 12.25 -10.02
CA VAL A 110 1.92 12.78 -9.97
C VAL A 110 1.07 11.99 -8.98
N THR A 111 1.17 10.65 -8.99
CA THR A 111 0.44 9.80 -8.03
C THR A 111 0.92 10.04 -6.59
N MET A 112 2.23 10.21 -6.38
CA MET A 112 2.79 10.49 -5.05
C MET A 112 2.34 11.85 -4.51
N VAL A 113 2.32 12.88 -5.37
CA VAL A 113 1.78 14.20 -5.01
C VAL A 113 0.28 14.12 -4.74
N GLY A 114 -0.47 13.37 -5.55
CA GLY A 114 -1.91 13.13 -5.35
C GLY A 114 -2.22 12.44 -4.02
N ILE A 115 -1.45 11.41 -3.65
CA ILE A 115 -1.55 10.75 -2.34
C ILE A 115 -1.24 11.75 -1.21
N GLY A 116 -0.16 12.52 -1.34
CA GLY A 116 0.23 13.52 -0.35
C GLY A 116 -0.83 14.61 -0.13
N VAL A 117 -1.36 15.16 -1.22
CA VAL A 117 -2.43 16.17 -1.20
C VAL A 117 -3.73 15.58 -0.66
N GLY A 118 -4.09 14.36 -1.07
CA GLY A 118 -5.28 13.66 -0.59
C GLY A 118 -5.23 13.40 0.93
N MET A 119 -4.10 12.89 1.44
CA MET A 119 -3.91 12.69 2.89
C MET A 119 -3.98 13.99 3.67
N ARG A 120 -3.36 15.06 3.16
CA ARG A 120 -3.39 16.38 3.81
C ARG A 120 -4.78 17.00 3.78
N GLY A 121 -5.48 16.88 2.66
CA GLY A 121 -6.87 17.32 2.48
C GLY A 121 -7.82 16.59 3.42
N TYR A 122 -7.73 15.26 3.49
CA TYR A 122 -8.52 14.46 4.43
C TYR A 122 -8.24 14.85 5.88
N ARG A 123 -6.97 15.10 6.25
CA ARG A 123 -6.62 15.55 7.60
C ARG A 123 -7.25 16.90 7.95
N VAL A 124 -7.26 17.85 7.02
CA VAL A 124 -7.89 19.16 7.21
C VAL A 124 -9.42 19.05 7.27
N MET A 125 -10.02 18.24 6.40
CA MET A 125 -11.48 18.05 6.38
C MET A 125 -11.98 17.26 7.59
N ASN A 126 -11.23 16.26 8.05
CA ASN A 126 -11.56 15.51 9.26
C ASN A 126 -11.49 16.42 10.50
N ALA A 127 -10.48 17.29 10.57
CA ALA A 127 -10.33 18.26 11.66
C ALA A 127 -11.41 19.36 11.67
N ARG A 128 -12.01 19.70 10.51
CA ARG A 128 -13.04 20.74 10.41
C ARG A 128 -14.48 20.23 10.45
N TYR A 129 -14.76 19.07 9.83
CA TYR A 129 -16.14 18.63 9.57
C TYR A 129 -16.49 17.32 10.26
N PHE A 130 -15.61 16.31 10.17
CA PHE A 130 -16.03 14.95 10.47
C PHE A 130 -15.75 14.50 11.91
N HIS A 131 -14.75 15.08 12.60
CA HIS A 131 -14.34 14.69 13.96
C HIS A 131 -14.37 13.16 14.19
N PHE A 132 -14.03 12.37 13.16
CA PHE A 132 -14.00 10.93 13.32
C PHE A 132 -12.84 10.61 14.26
N ASP A 133 -13.18 10.19 15.47
CA ASP A 133 -12.26 9.72 16.48
C ASP A 133 -11.53 8.50 15.91
N SER A 134 -10.32 8.74 15.39
CA SER A 134 -9.59 7.74 14.64
C SER A 134 -8.94 6.70 15.55
N GLY A 135 -9.02 6.85 16.89
CA GLY A 135 -8.35 5.97 17.87
C GLY A 135 -6.84 5.81 17.66
N ALA A 136 -6.27 6.49 16.67
CA ALA A 136 -4.90 6.38 16.20
C ALA A 136 -4.02 7.49 16.79
N CYS A 137 -4.64 8.53 17.37
CA CYS A 137 -3.98 9.61 18.10
C CYS A 137 -4.55 9.71 19.52
N SER A 138 -4.09 8.85 20.43
CA SER A 138 -3.93 9.28 21.81
C SER A 138 -2.62 10.07 21.89
N VAL A 139 -2.67 11.36 21.54
CA VAL A 139 -1.67 12.36 21.93
C VAL A 139 -2.38 13.54 22.57
#